data_AF-A0A2X5NPT0-F1
#
_entry.id   AF-A0A2X5NPT0-F1
#
_cell.length_a   1.000
_cell.length_b   1.000
_cell.length_c   1.000
_cell.angle_alpha   90.00
_cell.angle_beta   90.00
_cell.angle_gamma   90.00
#
_symmetry.space_group_name_H-M   'P 1'
#
loop_
_entity.id
_entity.type
_entity.pdbx_description
1 polymer ?
#
loop_
_entity_poly.entity_id
_entity_poly.type
_entity_poly.pdbx_seq_one_letter_code
_entity_poly.pdbx_strand_id
1 'polypeptide(L)'
;MMKALLITDASLGKASAYMAEKAAETAAEKCGLTLTRSPAEAELVVVAGKNAPTDPSLSGKPFWQGDLQALLNDAVAFLTTAREQATPWQAPVNAQPVVAETSGAKRIVAVTACPTGVAHTFMAAEAIEAEAKKRGWWAKVETRGSVGAGNPVSAEEIAAADLVIIAADIEVDLAKFAGKPMYRTSTGLALKKTAQEFDKALAEAKPYHAAGASADQAAASEGNKEKAGAYRHLLTGVSYMLPMVVAGGLSIALSFAFGITAFHQEGTLAAALMQIGGGSAFALMVPVLAGYIAFSIADRPGLTPGLIGGMLATSTNAGFLGGIIAGFIAGYVAKFISTRLKLPQSMEALKPILIIPLLASLITGLLMIYVVGKPVAAIMEWLTHWLGNMGTANAVLLGAVLGGMMCTDMGAR
;
A
#
# COMPACT_ATOMS: atom_id res chain seq x y z
N MET A 1 26.42 -21.80 -23.62
CA MET A 1 26.59 -21.90 -22.15
C MET A 1 25.53 -22.86 -21.64
N MET A 2 25.91 -23.78 -20.76
CA MET A 2 24.99 -24.79 -20.21
C MET A 2 24.01 -24.11 -19.22
N LYS A 3 22.71 -24.42 -19.31
CA LYS A 3 21.72 -23.85 -18.39
C LYS A 3 21.73 -24.59 -17.05
N ALA A 4 22.08 -23.90 -15.97
CA ALA A 4 22.10 -24.46 -14.62
C ALA A 4 20.93 -23.94 -13.79
N LEU A 5 20.19 -24.82 -13.13
CA LEU A 5 19.20 -24.47 -12.11
C LEU A 5 19.87 -24.54 -10.74
N LEU A 6 19.96 -23.40 -10.05
CA LEU A 6 20.38 -23.36 -8.66
C LEU A 6 19.16 -23.48 -7.76
N ILE A 7 19.18 -24.45 -6.84
CA ILE A 7 18.18 -24.62 -5.80
C ILE A 7 18.88 -24.40 -4.45
N THR A 8 18.51 -23.34 -3.75
CA THR A 8 18.93 -23.14 -2.37
C THR A 8 17.89 -23.78 -1.44
N ASP A 9 18.35 -24.58 -0.48
CA ASP A 9 17.48 -25.25 0.49
C ASP A 9 16.61 -24.25 1.28
N ALA A 10 15.33 -24.58 1.47
CA ALA A 10 14.35 -23.77 2.19
C ALA A 10 14.57 -23.72 3.71
N SER A 11 15.53 -24.48 4.24
CA SER A 11 16.08 -24.35 5.60
C SER A 11 16.96 -23.11 5.79
N LEU A 12 17.38 -22.50 4.67
CA LEU A 12 18.21 -21.32 4.66
C LEU A 12 17.31 -20.08 4.76
N GLY A 13 17.60 -19.20 5.72
CA GLY A 13 16.92 -17.91 5.82
C GLY A 13 17.01 -17.15 4.48
N LYS A 14 15.96 -16.39 4.14
CA LYS A 14 15.82 -15.70 2.83
C LYS A 14 17.03 -14.83 2.48
N ALA A 15 17.73 -14.28 3.47
CA ALA A 15 18.97 -13.51 3.29
C ALA A 15 20.14 -14.38 2.76
N SER A 16 20.35 -15.56 3.34
CA SER A 16 21.45 -16.46 2.93
C SER A 16 21.18 -17.07 1.56
N ALA A 17 19.92 -17.40 1.26
CA ALA A 17 19.50 -17.85 -0.07
C ALA A 17 19.76 -16.77 -1.13
N TYR A 18 19.38 -15.52 -0.85
CA TYR A 18 19.62 -14.41 -1.77
C TYR A 18 21.11 -14.13 -2.00
N MET A 19 21.93 -14.17 -0.95
CA MET A 19 23.39 -14.00 -1.07
C MET A 19 24.01 -15.12 -1.91
N ALA A 20 23.56 -16.36 -1.73
CA ALA A 20 24.00 -17.51 -2.50
C ALA A 20 23.60 -17.43 -3.98
N GLU A 21 22.36 -17.03 -4.26
CA GLU A 21 21.91 -16.77 -5.64
C GLU A 21 22.76 -15.68 -6.31
N LYS A 22 23.06 -14.58 -5.61
CA LYS A 22 23.88 -13.50 -6.18
C LYS A 22 25.34 -13.89 -6.39
N ALA A 23 25.92 -14.62 -5.46
CA ALA A 23 27.26 -15.17 -5.60
C ALA A 23 27.35 -16.13 -6.79
N ALA A 24 26.34 -17.01 -6.95
CA ALA A 24 26.24 -17.92 -8.08
C ALA A 24 26.00 -17.20 -9.41
N GLU A 25 25.12 -16.19 -9.47
CA GLU A 25 24.88 -15.38 -10.68
C GLU A 25 26.16 -14.72 -11.19
N THR A 26 26.96 -14.18 -10.27
CA THR A 26 28.24 -13.52 -10.60
C THR A 26 29.32 -14.52 -11.04
N ALA A 27 29.30 -15.73 -10.48
CA ALA A 27 30.26 -16.79 -10.81
C ALA A 27 29.88 -17.59 -12.07
N ALA A 28 28.58 -17.70 -12.39
CA ALA A 28 28.06 -18.55 -13.46
C ALA A 28 28.68 -18.23 -14.83
N GLU A 29 28.81 -16.95 -15.19
CA GLU A 29 29.41 -16.53 -16.47
C GLU A 29 30.88 -16.99 -16.58
N LYS A 30 31.64 -16.92 -15.49
CA LYS A 30 33.04 -17.37 -15.44
C LYS A 30 33.18 -18.88 -15.54
N CYS A 31 32.16 -19.62 -15.11
CA CYS A 31 32.08 -21.09 -15.21
C CYS A 31 31.45 -21.57 -16.53
N GLY A 32 31.08 -20.67 -17.45
CA GLY A 32 30.42 -21.02 -18.73
C GLY A 32 28.98 -21.52 -18.55
N LEU A 33 28.34 -21.17 -17.42
CA LEU A 33 26.97 -21.53 -17.06
C LEU A 33 26.04 -20.32 -17.23
N THR A 34 24.76 -20.59 -17.48
CA THR A 34 23.69 -19.59 -17.43
C THR A 34 22.65 -20.04 -16.42
N LEU A 35 22.37 -19.24 -15.39
CA LEU A 35 21.38 -19.63 -14.39
C LEU A 35 19.96 -19.51 -14.95
N THR A 36 19.18 -20.58 -14.84
CA THR A 36 17.75 -20.61 -15.20
C THR A 36 16.89 -20.78 -13.95
N ARG A 37 15.68 -20.24 -13.99
CA ARG A 37 14.65 -20.42 -12.96
C ARG A 37 13.60 -21.47 -13.35
N SER A 38 13.72 -22.02 -14.56
CA SER A 38 12.80 -23.02 -15.11
C SER A 38 13.39 -24.42 -14.97
N PRO A 39 12.79 -25.32 -14.18
CA PRO A 39 13.19 -26.72 -14.11
C PRO A 39 13.19 -27.43 -15.46
N ALA A 40 12.28 -27.05 -16.37
CA ALA A 40 12.19 -27.65 -17.71
C ALA A 40 13.42 -27.34 -18.56
N GLU A 41 13.95 -26.12 -18.48
CA GLU A 41 15.09 -25.65 -19.28
C GLU A 41 16.46 -25.94 -18.67
N ALA A 42 16.50 -26.51 -17.46
CA ALA A 42 17.74 -26.83 -16.77
C ALA A 42 18.44 -28.03 -17.43
N GLU A 43 19.71 -27.85 -17.80
CA GLU A 43 20.62 -28.90 -18.27
C GLU A 43 21.49 -29.44 -17.12
N LEU A 44 21.71 -28.64 -16.08
CA LEU A 44 22.41 -28.99 -14.84
C LEU A 44 21.58 -28.53 -13.64
N VAL A 45 21.49 -29.35 -12.60
CA VAL A 45 20.82 -29.00 -11.33
C VAL A 45 21.87 -28.93 -10.23
N VAL A 46 21.97 -27.78 -9.58
CA VAL A 46 22.91 -27.54 -8.48
C VAL A 46 22.11 -27.22 -7.23
N VAL A 47 22.28 -28.01 -6.17
CA VAL A 47 21.66 -27.75 -4.88
C VAL A 47 22.69 -27.22 -3.89
N ALA A 48 22.42 -26.05 -3.33
CA ALA A 48 23.18 -25.49 -2.22
C ALA A 48 22.39 -25.67 -0.91
N GLY A 49 22.74 -26.71 -0.15
CA GLY A 49 22.06 -27.06 1.10
C GLY A 49 22.01 -28.56 1.37
N LYS A 50 21.26 -28.96 2.40
CA LYS A 50 21.26 -30.35 2.90
C LYS A 50 20.11 -31.20 2.35
N ASN A 51 19.01 -30.56 1.97
CA ASN A 51 17.83 -31.26 1.45
C ASN A 51 17.91 -31.47 -0.06
N ALA A 52 17.67 -32.70 -0.50
CA ALA A 52 17.51 -33.03 -1.92
C ALA A 52 16.20 -32.46 -2.49
N PRO A 53 16.14 -32.18 -3.81
CA PRO A 53 14.94 -31.65 -4.43
C PRO A 53 13.89 -32.75 -4.59
N THR A 54 12.62 -32.39 -4.35
CA THR A 54 11.47 -33.31 -4.41
C THR A 54 10.74 -33.27 -5.75
N ASP A 55 11.16 -32.42 -6.68
CA ASP A 55 10.51 -32.22 -7.98
C ASP A 55 10.78 -33.40 -8.93
N PRO A 56 9.74 -34.17 -9.34
CA PRO A 56 9.91 -35.31 -10.26
C PRO A 56 10.46 -34.92 -11.64
N SER A 57 10.29 -33.66 -12.06
CA SER A 57 10.72 -33.15 -13.37
C SER A 57 12.24 -33.05 -13.53
N LEU A 58 12.99 -33.21 -12.43
CA LEU A 58 14.46 -33.20 -12.39
C LEU A 58 15.07 -34.59 -12.59
N SER A 59 14.24 -35.64 -12.71
CA SER A 59 14.70 -37.02 -12.87
C SER A 59 15.52 -37.19 -14.16
N GLY A 60 16.69 -37.83 -14.04
CA GLY A 60 17.62 -38.09 -15.14
C GLY A 60 18.55 -36.92 -15.48
N LYS A 61 18.35 -35.73 -14.90
CA LYS A 61 19.22 -34.56 -15.14
C LYS A 61 20.53 -34.66 -14.32
N PRO A 62 21.67 -34.17 -14.85
CA PRO A 62 22.90 -34.03 -14.10
C PRO A 62 22.66 -33.21 -12.83
N PHE A 63 23.00 -33.78 -11.68
CA PHE A 63 22.73 -33.22 -10.37
C PHE A 63 23.97 -33.25 -9.50
N TRP A 64 24.19 -32.15 -8.79
CA TRP A 64 25.21 -32.06 -7.76
C TRP A 64 24.70 -31.28 -6.56
N GLN A 65 25.09 -31.71 -5.36
CA GLN A 65 24.71 -31.10 -4.09
C GLN A 65 25.97 -30.72 -3.31
N GLY A 66 25.99 -29.48 -2.81
CA GLY A 66 27.08 -28.97 -2.01
C GLY A 66 26.60 -28.12 -0.84
N ASP A 67 27.52 -27.83 0.08
CA ASP A 67 27.23 -26.99 1.25
C ASP A 67 27.12 -25.50 0.88
N LEU A 68 26.19 -24.79 1.53
CA LEU A 68 25.98 -23.38 1.29
C LEU A 68 27.20 -22.54 1.64
N GLN A 69 27.90 -22.85 2.74
CA GLN A 69 29.08 -22.07 3.13
C GLN A 69 30.18 -22.17 2.07
N ALA A 70 30.31 -23.31 1.39
CA ALA A 70 31.24 -23.45 0.27
C ALA A 70 30.84 -22.55 -0.91
N LEU A 71 29.54 -22.46 -1.23
CA LEU A 71 29.04 -21.56 -2.28
C LEU A 71 29.26 -20.07 -1.93
N LEU A 72 29.08 -19.69 -0.67
CA LEU A 72 29.27 -18.30 -0.22
C LEU A 72 30.74 -17.90 -0.13
N ASN A 73 31.62 -18.85 0.22
CA ASN A 73 33.06 -18.61 0.32
C ASN A 73 33.73 -18.52 -1.05
N ASP A 74 33.40 -19.44 -1.97
CA ASP A 74 33.93 -19.45 -3.33
C ASP A 74 32.93 -20.06 -4.34
N ALA A 75 32.09 -19.19 -4.89
CA ALA A 75 31.06 -19.58 -5.84
C ALA A 75 31.63 -20.11 -7.18
N VAL A 76 32.84 -19.68 -7.58
CA VAL A 76 33.45 -20.14 -8.84
C VAL A 76 33.94 -21.58 -8.68
N ALA A 77 34.63 -21.87 -7.58
CA ALA A 77 35.05 -23.24 -7.26
C ALA A 77 33.84 -24.17 -7.06
N PHE A 78 32.80 -23.69 -6.38
CA PHE A 78 31.58 -24.45 -6.15
C PHE A 78 30.87 -24.85 -7.45
N LEU A 79 30.62 -23.89 -8.35
CA LEU A 79 29.95 -24.16 -9.62
C LEU A 79 30.81 -24.98 -10.60
N THR A 80 32.13 -24.84 -10.54
CA THR A 80 33.06 -25.66 -11.35
C THR A 80 33.02 -27.12 -10.89
N THR A 81 33.05 -27.36 -9.57
CA THR A 81 32.91 -28.69 -8.98
C THR A 81 31.56 -29.31 -9.33
N ALA A 82 30.48 -28.53 -9.24
CA ALA A 82 29.14 -28.97 -9.59
C ALA A 82 29.04 -29.44 -11.05
N ARG A 83 29.71 -28.75 -11.97
CA ARG A 83 29.74 -29.12 -13.39
C ARG A 83 30.53 -30.40 -13.65
N GLU A 84 31.63 -30.61 -12.94
CA GLU A 84 32.54 -31.74 -13.17
C GLU A 84 32.09 -33.03 -12.46
N GLN A 85 31.39 -32.91 -11.34
CA GLN A 85 31.02 -34.04 -10.48
C GLN A 85 29.51 -34.34 -10.49
N ALA A 86 28.73 -33.68 -11.34
CA ALA A 86 27.29 -33.96 -11.44
C ALA A 86 27.03 -35.40 -11.90
N THR A 87 26.13 -36.08 -11.20
CA THR A 87 25.68 -37.44 -11.53
C THR A 87 24.18 -37.42 -11.83
N PRO A 88 23.65 -38.37 -12.63
CA PRO A 88 22.23 -38.39 -12.97
C PRO A 88 21.35 -38.55 -11.72
N TRP A 89 20.41 -37.63 -11.50
CA TRP A 89 19.48 -37.68 -10.37
C TRP A 89 18.37 -38.71 -10.58
N GLN A 90 18.02 -39.47 -9.54
CA GLN A 90 16.80 -40.28 -9.50
C GLN A 90 15.93 -39.81 -8.32
N ALA A 91 14.68 -39.44 -8.61
CA ALA A 91 13.74 -39.09 -7.55
C ALA A 91 13.46 -40.31 -6.65
N PRO A 92 13.36 -40.13 -5.32
CA PRO A 92 12.98 -41.23 -4.43
C PRO A 92 11.60 -41.77 -4.81
N VAL A 93 11.52 -43.07 -5.09
CA VAL A 93 10.32 -43.77 -5.55
C VAL A 93 9.31 -43.87 -4.40
N ASN A 94 8.55 -42.80 -4.15
CA ASN A 94 7.28 -42.87 -3.41
C ASN A 94 6.41 -41.61 -3.57
N ALA A 95 6.11 -41.22 -4.81
CA ALA A 95 5.11 -40.19 -5.11
C ALA A 95 3.93 -40.80 -5.87
N GLN A 96 2.97 -41.36 -5.13
CA GLN A 96 1.60 -41.52 -5.63
C GLN A 96 0.85 -40.20 -5.48
N PRO A 97 -0.13 -39.91 -6.37
CA PRO A 97 -0.89 -38.67 -6.33
C PRO A 97 -1.77 -38.66 -5.08
N VAL A 98 -1.42 -37.83 -4.09
CA VAL A 98 -2.22 -37.66 -2.88
C VAL A 98 -3.45 -36.82 -3.22
N VAL A 99 -4.56 -37.54 -3.39
CA VAL A 99 -5.92 -37.02 -3.25
C VAL A 99 -6.00 -36.38 -1.86
N ALA A 100 -6.39 -35.12 -1.82
CA ALA A 100 -6.41 -34.31 -0.62
C ALA A 100 -7.54 -34.74 0.31
N GLU A 101 -7.18 -35.44 1.39
CA GLU A 101 -7.86 -35.33 2.69
C GLU A 101 -6.82 -35.42 3.80
N THR A 102 -6.71 -34.36 4.60
CA THR A 102 -6.60 -34.44 6.07
C THR A 102 -6.81 -33.03 6.64
N SER A 103 -7.83 -32.92 7.48
CA SER A 103 -8.08 -31.78 8.36
C SER A 103 -6.83 -31.42 9.17
N GLY A 104 -6.28 -30.21 9.01
CA GLY A 104 -5.22 -29.69 9.89
C GLY A 104 -4.45 -28.48 9.36
N ALA A 105 -4.21 -28.37 8.05
CA ALA A 105 -3.47 -27.24 7.48
C ALA A 105 -4.38 -26.02 7.29
N LYS A 106 -4.21 -24.99 8.12
CA LYS A 106 -4.96 -23.74 8.01
C LYS A 106 -4.37 -22.82 6.94
N ARG A 107 -5.22 -22.04 6.29
CA ARG A 107 -4.84 -20.95 5.38
C ARG A 107 -4.99 -19.61 6.10
N ILE A 108 -3.88 -18.91 6.28
CA ILE A 108 -3.82 -17.60 6.90
C ILE A 108 -3.54 -16.54 5.86
N VAL A 109 -4.30 -15.45 5.94
CA VAL A 109 -3.92 -14.19 5.29
C VAL A 109 -3.62 -13.17 6.35
N ALA A 110 -2.57 -12.38 6.17
CA ALA A 110 -2.21 -11.35 7.14
C ALA A 110 -1.93 -10.00 6.47
N VAL A 111 -2.10 -8.93 7.24
CA VAL A 111 -1.71 -7.58 6.85
C VAL A 111 -0.76 -7.04 7.91
N THR A 112 0.41 -6.55 7.49
CA THR A 112 1.33 -5.85 8.37
C THR A 112 1.41 -4.37 8.02
N ALA A 113 1.41 -3.49 9.04
CA ALA A 113 1.50 -2.04 8.81
C ALA A 113 2.09 -1.31 10.03
N CYS A 114 3.21 -0.60 9.84
CA CYS A 114 3.91 0.16 10.89
C CYS A 114 3.97 1.65 10.49
N PRO A 115 4.00 2.63 11.42
CA PRO A 115 3.91 4.05 11.09
C PRO A 115 5.08 4.54 10.24
N THR A 116 6.26 3.94 10.39
CA THR A 116 7.43 4.24 9.55
C THR A 116 7.47 3.36 8.30
N GLY A 117 6.92 2.15 8.35
CA GLY A 117 6.77 1.26 7.20
C GLY A 117 8.08 0.74 6.60
N VAL A 118 9.23 0.89 7.30
CA VAL A 118 10.58 0.59 6.75
C VAL A 118 11.13 -0.74 7.28
N ALA A 119 10.96 -1.05 8.56
CA ALA A 119 11.55 -2.25 9.19
C ALA A 119 10.48 -3.18 9.78
N HIS A 120 9.76 -2.75 10.82
CA HIS A 120 8.84 -3.63 11.54
C HIS A 120 7.71 -4.20 10.67
N THR A 121 7.27 -3.50 9.63
CA THR A 121 6.26 -4.01 8.68
C THR A 121 6.74 -5.28 7.97
N PHE A 122 7.96 -5.27 7.43
CA PHE A 122 8.53 -6.40 6.70
C PHE A 122 9.00 -7.49 7.67
N MET A 123 9.60 -7.12 8.79
CA MET A 123 10.04 -8.08 9.81
C MET A 123 8.86 -8.83 10.44
N ALA A 124 7.76 -8.14 10.75
CA ALA A 124 6.55 -8.80 11.24
C ALA A 124 5.94 -9.73 10.19
N ALA A 125 5.99 -9.35 8.90
CA ALA A 125 5.48 -10.21 7.83
C ALA A 125 6.30 -11.49 7.70
N GLU A 126 7.63 -11.37 7.73
CA GLU A 126 8.52 -12.53 7.72
C GLU A 126 8.32 -13.42 8.96
N ALA A 127 8.17 -12.83 10.14
CA ALA A 127 7.90 -13.57 11.36
C ALA A 127 6.60 -14.38 11.26
N ILE A 128 5.52 -13.77 10.77
CA ILE A 128 4.22 -14.42 10.55
C ILE A 128 4.34 -15.57 9.53
N GLU A 129 5.01 -15.35 8.39
CA GLU A 129 5.22 -16.41 7.39
C GLU A 129 6.04 -17.57 7.95
N ALA A 130 7.10 -17.27 8.69
CA ALA A 130 7.96 -18.27 9.31
C ALA A 130 7.21 -19.10 10.36
N GLU A 131 6.38 -18.46 11.18
CA GLU A 131 5.59 -19.16 12.20
C GLU A 131 4.47 -20.01 11.59
N ALA A 132 3.79 -19.51 10.56
CA ALA A 132 2.80 -20.31 9.82
C ALA A 132 3.45 -21.55 9.19
N LYS A 133 4.62 -21.40 8.57
CA LYS A 133 5.37 -22.52 8.00
C LYS A 133 5.77 -23.54 9.07
N LYS A 134 6.22 -23.11 10.25
CA LYS A 134 6.53 -24.02 11.39
C LYS A 134 5.33 -24.85 11.82
N ARG A 135 4.11 -24.29 11.71
CA ARG A 135 2.85 -24.95 12.06
C ARG A 135 2.26 -25.80 10.93
N GLY A 136 2.93 -25.86 9.77
CA GLY A 136 2.41 -26.55 8.58
C GLY A 136 1.24 -25.82 7.92
N TRP A 137 1.12 -24.51 8.14
CA TRP A 137 0.04 -23.68 7.61
C TRP A 137 0.50 -22.91 6.37
N TRP A 138 -0.43 -22.64 5.48
CA TRP A 138 -0.20 -21.72 4.37
C TRP A 138 -0.42 -20.30 4.87
N ALA A 139 0.52 -19.40 4.61
CA ALA A 139 0.35 -17.98 4.92
C ALA A 139 0.71 -17.10 3.73
N LYS A 140 -0.06 -16.03 3.56
CA LYS A 140 0.30 -14.91 2.70
C LYS A 140 0.13 -13.60 3.42
N VAL A 141 1.15 -12.75 3.35
CA VAL A 141 1.18 -11.49 4.09
C VAL A 141 1.26 -10.31 3.14
N GLU A 142 0.26 -9.45 3.19
CA GLU A 142 0.28 -8.12 2.55
C GLU A 142 1.03 -7.15 3.45
N THR A 143 2.05 -6.51 2.88
CA THR A 143 2.84 -5.49 3.59
C THR A 143 2.35 -4.11 3.20
N ARG A 144 2.06 -3.25 4.17
CA ARG A 144 1.70 -1.84 3.95
C ARG A 144 2.76 -0.93 4.56
N GLY A 145 3.83 -0.71 3.78
CA GLY A 145 5.03 -0.01 4.20
C GLY A 145 5.18 1.40 3.61
N SER A 146 6.34 2.01 3.81
CA SER A 146 6.69 3.33 3.24
C SER A 146 6.76 3.30 1.71
N VAL A 147 6.97 2.12 1.13
CA VAL A 147 7.00 1.85 -0.31
C VAL A 147 5.60 1.56 -0.91
N GLY A 148 4.54 1.61 -0.11
CA GLY A 148 3.17 1.26 -0.50
C GLY A 148 2.79 -0.19 -0.18
N ALA A 149 1.67 -0.65 -0.73
CA ALA A 149 1.21 -2.04 -0.58
C ALA A 149 2.07 -3.02 -1.40
N GLY A 150 2.75 -3.94 -0.73
CA GLY A 150 3.52 -5.04 -1.32
C GLY A 150 2.84 -6.38 -1.07
N ASN A 151 2.93 -7.28 -2.06
CA ASN A 151 2.33 -8.63 -2.03
C ASN A 151 0.81 -8.62 -1.70
N PRO A 152 -0.02 -7.91 -2.48
CA PRO A 152 -1.45 -7.79 -2.19
C PRO A 152 -2.13 -9.16 -2.14
N VAL A 153 -2.98 -9.36 -1.13
CA VAL A 153 -3.78 -10.58 -0.96
C VAL A 153 -5.01 -10.49 -1.89
N SER A 154 -5.22 -11.52 -2.71
CA SER A 154 -6.31 -11.59 -3.69
C SER A 154 -7.65 -11.95 -3.04
N ALA A 155 -8.76 -11.69 -3.74
CA ALA A 155 -10.10 -12.04 -3.24
C ALA A 155 -10.28 -13.56 -3.04
N GLU A 156 -9.69 -14.36 -3.93
CA GLU A 156 -9.68 -15.83 -3.83
C GLU A 156 -8.93 -16.32 -2.60
N GLU A 157 -7.79 -15.69 -2.29
CA GLU A 157 -6.97 -16.01 -1.11
C GLU A 157 -7.70 -15.62 0.18
N ILE A 158 -8.43 -14.50 0.18
CA ILE A 158 -9.29 -14.12 1.31
C ILE A 158 -10.44 -15.11 1.48
N ALA A 159 -11.11 -15.48 0.39
CA ALA A 159 -12.22 -16.43 0.42
C ALA A 159 -11.77 -17.81 0.92
N ALA A 160 -10.56 -18.25 0.57
CA ALA A 160 -9.97 -19.49 1.05
C ALA A 160 -9.32 -19.41 2.45
N ALA A 161 -9.21 -18.21 3.04
CA ALA A 161 -8.59 -18.04 4.35
C ALA A 161 -9.50 -18.52 5.49
N ASP A 162 -8.90 -19.28 6.40
CA ASP A 162 -9.50 -19.75 7.65
C ASP A 162 -9.35 -18.71 8.77
N LEU A 163 -8.30 -17.86 8.69
CA LEU A 163 -7.97 -16.86 9.69
C LEU A 163 -7.29 -15.65 9.04
N VAL A 164 -7.69 -14.46 9.48
CA VAL A 164 -7.08 -13.18 9.09
C VAL A 164 -6.32 -12.60 10.28
N ILE A 165 -5.02 -12.32 10.13
CA ILE A 165 -4.20 -11.66 11.15
C ILE A 165 -3.86 -10.23 10.71
N ILE A 166 -4.30 -9.24 11.48
CA ILE A 166 -3.98 -7.83 11.24
C ILE A 166 -2.93 -7.39 12.26
N ALA A 167 -1.66 -7.36 11.86
CA ALA A 167 -0.57 -6.83 12.68
C ALA A 167 -0.29 -5.39 12.25
N ALA A 168 -1.03 -4.43 12.81
CA ALA A 168 -1.01 -3.05 12.36
C ALA A 168 -1.00 -2.05 13.52
N ASP A 169 -0.04 -1.13 13.48
CA ASP A 169 0.10 0.02 14.40
C ASP A 169 -0.49 1.30 13.80
N ILE A 170 -1.10 1.20 12.62
CA ILE A 170 -1.80 2.28 11.91
C ILE A 170 -3.16 1.78 11.42
N GLU A 171 -4.00 2.70 10.97
CA GLU A 171 -5.25 2.36 10.32
C GLU A 171 -5.02 1.76 8.92
N VAL A 172 -5.75 0.69 8.62
CA VAL A 172 -5.64 -0.07 7.37
C VAL A 172 -7.05 -0.38 6.85
N ASP A 173 -7.21 -0.37 5.53
CA ASP A 173 -8.48 -0.76 4.90
C ASP A 173 -8.71 -2.25 5.06
N LEU A 174 -9.72 -2.60 5.88
CA LEU A 174 -10.09 -3.96 6.24
C LEU A 174 -11.40 -4.42 5.60
N ALA A 175 -12.05 -3.59 4.78
CA ALA A 175 -13.38 -3.88 4.22
C ALA A 175 -13.41 -5.20 3.45
N LYS A 176 -12.31 -5.54 2.78
CA LYS A 176 -12.15 -6.80 2.03
C LYS A 176 -12.16 -8.07 2.88
N PHE A 177 -12.03 -7.96 4.20
CA PHE A 177 -12.03 -9.10 5.13
C PHE A 177 -13.34 -9.23 5.92
N ALA A 178 -14.40 -8.51 5.52
CA ALA A 178 -15.71 -8.61 6.16
C ALA A 178 -16.20 -10.07 6.20
N GLY A 179 -16.72 -10.50 7.34
CA GLY A 179 -17.21 -11.85 7.61
C GLY A 179 -16.14 -12.89 7.96
N LYS A 180 -14.84 -12.59 7.77
CA LYS A 180 -13.77 -13.55 8.06
C LYS A 180 -13.36 -13.52 9.53
N PRO A 181 -13.01 -14.68 10.14
CA PRO A 181 -12.41 -14.72 11.47
C PRO A 181 -11.13 -13.89 11.49
N MET A 182 -11.12 -12.82 12.28
CA MET A 182 -10.04 -11.85 12.30
C MET A 182 -9.49 -11.67 13.71
N TYR A 183 -8.17 -11.61 13.79
CA TYR A 183 -7.41 -11.24 14.98
C TYR A 183 -6.55 -10.01 14.69
N ARG A 184 -6.53 -9.02 15.60
CA ARG A 184 -5.74 -7.80 15.46
C ARG A 184 -4.70 -7.69 16.56
N THR A 185 -3.48 -7.33 16.18
CA THR A 185 -2.34 -7.10 17.07
C THR A 185 -1.43 -5.99 16.53
N SER A 186 -0.35 -5.67 17.26
CA SER A 186 0.69 -4.71 16.84
C SER A 186 1.79 -5.37 16.01
N THR A 187 2.50 -4.60 15.18
CA THR A 187 3.64 -5.18 14.43
C THR A 187 4.76 -5.63 15.36
N GLY A 188 4.96 -4.93 16.49
CA GLY A 188 5.95 -5.27 17.50
C GLY A 188 5.67 -6.60 18.20
N LEU A 189 4.41 -6.88 18.54
CA LEU A 189 4.01 -8.15 19.15
C LEU A 189 4.06 -9.29 18.14
N ALA A 190 3.56 -9.06 16.93
CA ALA A 190 3.65 -10.03 15.84
C ALA A 190 5.09 -10.40 15.50
N LEU A 191 6.07 -9.51 15.71
CA LEU A 191 7.49 -9.78 15.52
C LEU A 191 8.15 -10.48 16.72
N LYS A 192 7.94 -9.98 17.94
CA LYS A 192 8.68 -10.45 19.14
C LYS A 192 8.04 -11.67 19.80
N LYS A 193 6.74 -11.86 19.62
CA LYS A 193 5.91 -12.88 20.30
C LYS A 193 5.02 -13.64 19.32
N THR A 194 5.50 -13.87 18.10
CA THR A 194 4.71 -14.39 16.98
C THR A 194 3.92 -15.66 17.31
N ALA A 195 4.55 -16.65 17.94
CA ALA A 195 3.88 -17.89 18.32
C ALA A 195 2.70 -17.65 19.28
N GLN A 196 2.89 -16.78 20.29
CA GLN A 196 1.82 -16.43 21.24
C GLN A 196 0.67 -15.69 20.54
N GLU A 197 0.98 -14.82 19.58
CA GLU A 197 -0.03 -14.10 18.81
C GLU A 197 -0.80 -15.03 17.87
N PHE A 198 -0.17 -16.08 17.33
CA PHE A 198 -0.86 -17.13 16.58
C PHE A 198 -1.80 -17.96 17.46
N ASP A 199 -1.37 -18.31 18.68
CA ASP A 199 -2.20 -19.04 19.63
C ASP A 199 -3.43 -18.22 20.06
N LYS A 200 -3.22 -16.92 20.35
CA LYS A 200 -4.33 -16.00 20.61
C LYS A 200 -5.22 -15.84 19.39
N ALA A 201 -4.66 -15.73 18.19
CA ALA A 201 -5.46 -15.59 16.98
C ALA A 201 -6.38 -16.80 16.75
N LEU A 202 -5.94 -18.01 17.11
CA LEU A 202 -6.81 -19.19 17.07
C LEU A 202 -7.94 -19.16 18.11
N ALA A 203 -7.66 -18.63 19.31
CA ALA A 203 -8.61 -18.63 20.42
C ALA A 203 -9.60 -17.45 20.37
N GLU A 204 -9.16 -16.29 19.91
CA GLU A 204 -9.85 -15.00 20.07
C GLU A 204 -10.36 -14.41 18.76
N ALA A 205 -10.03 -14.99 17.59
CA ALA A 205 -10.50 -14.46 16.33
C ALA A 205 -12.04 -14.45 16.24
N LYS A 206 -12.59 -13.30 15.87
CA LYS A 206 -14.03 -13.10 15.69
C LYS A 206 -14.33 -12.69 14.26
N PRO A 207 -15.51 -13.03 13.71
CA PRO A 207 -15.93 -12.52 12.42
C PRO A 207 -15.86 -11.00 12.40
N TYR A 208 -15.11 -10.43 11.44
CA TYR A 208 -15.00 -8.98 11.30
C TYR A 208 -16.24 -8.41 10.63
N HIS A 209 -16.92 -7.47 11.27
CA HIS A 209 -17.97 -6.68 10.63
C HIS A 209 -17.42 -5.28 10.37
N ALA A 210 -17.29 -4.92 9.09
CA ALA A 210 -16.98 -3.55 8.72
C ALA A 210 -18.14 -2.66 9.19
N ALA A 211 -17.84 -1.59 9.93
CA ALA A 211 -18.85 -0.61 10.29
C ALA A 211 -19.43 0.00 9.01
N GLY A 212 -20.68 -0.35 8.66
CA GLY A 212 -21.42 0.22 7.53
C GLY A 212 -21.91 -0.73 6.44
N ALA A 213 -21.71 -2.06 6.52
CA ALA A 213 -22.18 -2.99 5.49
C ALA A 213 -23.47 -3.72 5.89
N SER A 214 -24.63 -3.18 5.51
CA SER A 214 -25.85 -3.99 5.38
C SER A 214 -25.67 -4.95 4.20
N ALA A 215 -25.85 -6.24 4.47
CA ALA A 215 -25.71 -7.32 3.51
C ALA A 215 -26.92 -7.36 2.56
N ASP A 216 -26.85 -6.61 1.46
CA ASP A 216 -27.63 -6.89 0.25
C ASP A 216 -27.10 -6.02 -0.90
N GLN A 217 -26.15 -6.57 -1.66
CA GLN A 217 -25.90 -6.31 -3.10
C GLN A 217 -24.52 -6.84 -3.49
N ALA A 218 -24.44 -8.14 -3.76
CA ALA A 218 -23.31 -8.79 -4.40
C ALA A 218 -23.77 -9.45 -5.71
N ALA A 219 -24.23 -8.64 -6.67
CA ALA A 219 -24.41 -9.07 -8.07
C ALA A 219 -24.69 -7.87 -9.00
N ALA A 220 -23.66 -7.11 -9.40
CA ALA A 220 -23.67 -6.39 -10.69
C ALA A 220 -22.33 -5.72 -11.05
N SER A 221 -21.79 -6.15 -12.20
CA SER A 221 -21.09 -5.35 -13.21
C SER A 221 -19.63 -4.91 -12.98
N GLU A 222 -18.74 -5.54 -13.75
CA GLU A 222 -17.32 -5.17 -13.91
C GLU A 222 -17.08 -3.84 -14.66
N GLY A 223 -18.11 -3.20 -15.21
CA GLY A 223 -18.00 -1.88 -15.85
C GLY A 223 -18.04 -0.67 -14.88
N ASN A 224 -18.38 -0.90 -13.61
CA ASN A 224 -18.60 0.15 -12.61
C ASN A 224 -17.40 0.36 -11.64
N LYS A 225 -16.33 -0.44 -11.78
CA LYS A 225 -15.18 -0.43 -10.85
C LYS A 225 -14.35 0.86 -10.89
N GLU A 226 -14.21 1.53 -12.04
CA GLU A 226 -13.42 2.78 -12.16
C GLU A 226 -14.14 4.03 -11.63
N LYS A 227 -15.46 4.17 -11.88
CA LYS A 227 -16.27 5.28 -11.32
C LYS A 227 -16.40 5.16 -9.81
N ALA A 228 -16.53 3.93 -9.28
CA ALA A 228 -16.47 3.66 -7.86
C ALA A 228 -15.10 4.03 -7.26
N GLY A 229 -14.00 3.86 -8.02
CA GLY A 229 -12.65 4.22 -7.60
C GLY A 229 -12.45 5.74 -7.44
N ALA A 230 -12.73 6.53 -8.49
CA ALA A 230 -12.54 7.99 -8.44
C ALA A 230 -13.43 8.65 -7.37
N TYR A 231 -14.68 8.21 -7.25
CA TYR A 231 -15.59 8.70 -6.20
C TYR A 231 -15.06 8.36 -4.80
N ARG A 232 -14.55 7.15 -4.58
CA ARG A 232 -13.92 6.76 -3.30
C ARG A 232 -12.73 7.63 -2.95
N HIS A 233 -11.89 7.96 -3.92
CA HIS A 233 -10.73 8.85 -3.71
C HIS A 233 -11.16 10.26 -3.31
N LEU A 234 -12.18 10.80 -3.99
CA LEU A 234 -12.77 12.09 -3.65
C LEU A 234 -13.36 12.08 -2.24
N LEU A 235 -14.18 11.08 -1.92
CA LEU A 235 -14.77 10.93 -0.59
C LEU A 235 -13.71 10.86 0.51
N THR A 236 -12.62 10.13 0.29
CA THR A 236 -11.50 10.06 1.23
C THR A 236 -10.95 11.45 1.52
N GLY A 237 -10.67 12.24 0.47
CA GLY A 237 -10.21 13.62 0.63
C GLY A 237 -11.17 14.48 1.45
N VAL A 238 -12.47 14.42 1.13
CA VAL A 238 -13.50 15.20 1.82
C VAL A 238 -13.61 14.80 3.29
N SER A 239 -13.58 13.51 3.60
CA SER A 239 -13.64 13.01 4.99
C SER A 239 -12.47 13.51 5.84
N TYR A 240 -11.25 13.52 5.31
CA TYR A 240 -10.08 14.02 6.05
C TYR A 240 -10.01 15.55 6.11
N MET A 241 -10.69 16.25 5.19
CA MET A 241 -10.83 17.70 5.22
C MET A 241 -11.84 18.18 6.27
N LEU A 242 -12.91 17.41 6.53
CA LEU A 242 -14.02 17.82 7.39
C LEU A 242 -13.60 18.25 8.81
N PRO A 243 -12.68 17.55 9.52
CA PRO A 243 -12.19 18.02 10.82
C PRO A 243 -11.56 19.42 10.78
N MET A 244 -10.91 19.80 9.68
CA MET A 244 -10.33 21.14 9.51
C MET A 244 -11.41 22.21 9.41
N VAL A 245 -12.49 21.90 8.68
CA VAL A 245 -13.65 22.80 8.54
C VAL A 245 -14.33 23.00 9.88
N VAL A 246 -14.55 21.92 10.64
CA VAL A 246 -15.18 21.99 11.97
C VAL A 246 -14.31 22.80 12.93
N ALA A 247 -13.02 22.46 13.04
CA ALA A 247 -12.10 23.18 13.92
C ALA A 247 -11.98 24.66 13.55
N GLY A 248 -11.92 24.95 12.25
CA GLY A 248 -11.82 26.32 11.76
C GLY A 248 -13.07 27.14 11.96
N GLY A 249 -14.24 26.58 11.62
CA GLY A 249 -15.52 27.26 11.71
C GLY A 249 -15.90 27.56 13.15
N LEU A 250 -15.68 26.61 14.06
CA LEU A 250 -15.92 26.81 15.49
C LEU A 250 -14.97 27.86 16.07
N SER A 251 -13.70 27.87 15.66
CA SER A 251 -12.74 28.87 16.13
C SER A 251 -13.08 30.28 15.64
N ILE A 252 -13.53 30.43 14.39
CA ILE A 252 -14.05 31.70 13.85
C ILE A 252 -15.31 32.15 14.61
N ALA A 253 -16.24 31.24 14.85
CA ALA A 253 -17.46 31.54 15.61
C ALA A 253 -17.16 32.01 17.03
N LEU A 254 -16.20 31.37 17.71
CA LEU A 254 -15.73 31.80 19.03
C LEU A 254 -15.02 33.15 18.98
N SER A 255 -14.27 33.45 17.92
CA SER A 255 -13.68 34.78 17.73
C SER A 255 -14.76 35.86 17.67
N PHE A 256 -15.83 35.62 16.91
CA PHE A 256 -16.96 36.56 16.78
C PHE A 256 -17.79 36.71 18.05
N ALA A 257 -17.75 35.76 18.98
CA ALA A 257 -18.42 35.89 20.28
C ALA A 257 -17.86 37.05 21.12
N PHE A 258 -16.61 37.47 20.89
CA PHE A 258 -15.99 38.65 21.52
C PHE A 258 -16.30 39.96 20.78
N GLY A 259 -17.07 39.90 19.69
CA GLY A 259 -17.38 41.02 18.80
C GLY A 259 -16.86 40.77 17.38
N ILE A 260 -17.68 41.10 16.36
CA ILE A 260 -17.38 40.76 14.96
C ILE A 260 -16.06 41.37 14.49
N THR A 261 -15.61 42.50 15.04
CA THR A 261 -14.35 43.17 14.67
C THR A 261 -13.24 43.03 15.72
N ALA A 262 -13.48 42.29 16.82
CA ALA A 262 -12.52 42.19 17.93
C ALA A 262 -11.20 41.52 17.52
N PHE A 263 -11.24 40.71 16.46
CA PHE A 263 -10.07 40.05 15.91
C PHE A 263 -9.04 41.00 15.26
N HIS A 264 -9.41 42.26 14.97
CA HIS A 264 -8.46 43.25 14.44
C HIS A 264 -7.42 43.70 15.47
N GLN A 265 -7.70 43.53 16.77
CA GLN A 265 -6.74 43.87 17.81
C GLN A 265 -5.78 42.70 18.03
N GLU A 266 -4.58 42.82 17.46
CA GLU A 266 -3.53 41.81 17.60
C GLU A 266 -3.18 41.53 19.07
N GLY A 267 -2.82 40.28 19.36
CA GLY A 267 -2.51 39.80 20.72
C GLY A 267 -3.73 39.45 21.58
N THR A 268 -4.95 39.73 21.12
CA THR A 268 -6.16 39.30 21.82
C THR A 268 -6.53 37.84 21.54
N LEU A 269 -7.33 37.24 22.44
CA LEU A 269 -7.89 35.90 22.22
C LEU A 269 -8.74 35.85 20.93
N ALA A 270 -9.49 36.90 20.62
CA ALA A 270 -10.30 36.97 19.40
C ALA A 270 -9.42 36.90 18.14
N ALA A 271 -8.30 37.64 18.12
CA ALA A 271 -7.33 37.58 17.02
C ALA A 271 -6.67 36.20 16.92
N ALA A 272 -6.30 35.59 18.05
CA ALA A 272 -5.72 34.25 18.08
C ALA A 272 -6.70 33.19 17.54
N LEU A 273 -7.98 33.23 17.95
CA LEU A 273 -9.03 32.34 17.46
C LEU A 273 -9.28 32.52 15.96
N MET A 274 -9.26 33.76 15.46
CA MET A 274 -9.39 34.04 14.03
C MET A 274 -8.18 33.49 13.25
N GLN A 275 -6.96 33.64 13.78
CA GLN A 275 -5.75 33.11 13.16
C GLN A 275 -5.73 31.59 13.13
N ILE A 276 -6.17 30.93 14.20
CA ILE A 276 -6.32 29.47 14.26
C ILE A 276 -7.35 29.03 13.22
N GLY A 277 -8.52 29.65 13.21
CA GLY A 277 -9.63 29.21 12.38
C GLY A 277 -9.48 29.59 10.91
N GLY A 278 -9.52 30.89 10.62
CA GLY A 278 -9.45 31.42 9.25
C GLY A 278 -8.05 31.36 8.66
N GLY A 279 -7.05 31.81 9.43
CA GLY A 279 -5.67 31.93 8.94
C GLY A 279 -4.94 30.59 8.75
N SER A 280 -5.32 29.55 9.51
CA SER A 280 -4.59 28.27 9.53
C SER A 280 -5.47 27.09 9.14
N ALA A 281 -6.56 26.81 9.87
CA ALA A 281 -7.38 25.62 9.63
C ALA A 281 -8.08 25.67 8.26
N PHE A 282 -8.69 26.80 7.90
CA PHE A 282 -9.32 26.99 6.58
C PHE A 282 -8.29 27.02 5.46
N ALA A 283 -7.11 27.61 5.68
CA ALA A 283 -6.03 27.62 4.69
C ALA A 283 -5.54 26.21 4.34
N LEU A 284 -5.55 25.29 5.31
CA LEU A 284 -5.16 23.89 5.13
C LEU A 284 -6.26 23.01 4.52
N MET A 285 -7.49 23.51 4.39
CA MET A 285 -8.63 22.72 3.90
C MET A 285 -8.38 22.11 2.51
N VAL A 286 -8.03 22.94 1.53
CA VAL A 286 -7.76 22.51 0.14
C VAL A 286 -6.47 21.67 0.03
N PRO A 287 -5.36 22.02 0.70
CA PRO A 287 -4.20 21.15 0.82
C PRO A 287 -4.54 19.76 1.35
N VAL A 288 -5.24 19.67 2.47
CA VAL A 288 -5.62 18.39 3.11
C VAL A 288 -6.50 17.57 2.17
N LEU A 289 -7.51 18.18 1.55
CA LEU A 289 -8.34 17.53 0.53
C LEU A 289 -7.47 16.90 -0.58
N ALA A 290 -6.61 17.70 -1.21
CA ALA A 290 -5.75 17.25 -2.31
C ALA A 290 -4.76 16.17 -1.86
N GLY A 291 -4.15 16.36 -0.69
CA GLY A 291 -3.23 15.42 -0.05
C GLY A 291 -3.88 14.06 0.20
N TYR A 292 -5.09 14.02 0.74
CA TYR A 292 -5.78 12.77 1.05
C TYR A 292 -6.44 12.09 -0.16
N ILE A 293 -6.81 12.86 -1.20
CA ILE A 293 -7.12 12.27 -2.53
C ILE A 293 -5.88 11.57 -3.06
N ALA A 294 -4.72 12.25 -3.09
CA ALA A 294 -3.48 11.68 -3.58
C ALA A 294 -3.01 10.47 -2.75
N PHE A 295 -3.15 10.56 -1.43
CA PHE A 295 -2.89 9.46 -0.50
C PHE A 295 -3.76 8.24 -0.78
N SER A 296 -5.05 8.45 -1.04
CA SER A 296 -5.95 7.32 -1.34
C SER A 296 -5.61 6.58 -2.64
N ILE A 297 -4.84 7.21 -3.54
CA ILE A 297 -4.41 6.65 -4.83
C ILE A 297 -3.02 6.00 -4.74
N ALA A 298 -2.09 6.64 -4.02
CA ALA A 298 -0.66 6.28 -4.01
C ALA A 298 -0.07 6.02 -2.62
N ASP A 299 -0.91 5.89 -1.59
CA ASP A 299 -0.53 5.81 -0.18
C ASP A 299 0.34 7.02 0.27
N ARG A 300 1.20 6.84 1.27
CA ARG A 300 2.08 7.89 1.81
C ARG A 300 2.88 8.66 0.75
N PRO A 301 3.44 8.03 -0.30
CA PRO A 301 4.14 8.76 -1.36
C PRO A 301 3.31 9.84 -2.07
N GLY A 302 1.97 9.70 -2.11
CA GLY A 302 1.08 10.70 -2.72
C GLY A 302 0.82 11.93 -1.84
N LEU A 303 1.07 11.85 -0.54
CA LEU A 303 0.64 12.89 0.41
C LEU A 303 1.33 14.23 0.16
N THR A 304 2.67 14.25 0.12
CA THR A 304 3.46 15.47 -0.13
C THR A 304 3.11 16.18 -1.43
N PRO A 305 3.12 15.52 -2.62
CA PRO A 305 2.77 16.19 -3.86
C PRO A 305 1.31 16.67 -3.87
N GLY A 306 0.39 15.95 -3.22
CA GLY A 306 -1.01 16.36 -3.09
C GLY A 306 -1.17 17.62 -2.25
N LEU A 307 -0.51 17.70 -1.08
CA LEU A 307 -0.52 18.88 -0.21
C LEU A 307 0.05 20.12 -0.93
N ILE A 308 1.17 19.96 -1.62
CA ILE A 308 1.80 21.05 -2.40
C ILE A 308 0.89 21.49 -3.54
N GLY A 309 0.33 20.54 -4.29
CA GLY A 309 -0.62 20.83 -5.36
C GLY A 309 -1.88 21.55 -4.86
N GLY A 310 -2.42 21.15 -3.70
CA GLY A 310 -3.55 21.82 -3.07
C GLY A 310 -3.21 23.24 -2.57
N MET A 311 -2.01 23.45 -2.02
CA MET A 311 -1.54 24.81 -1.68
C MET A 311 -1.39 25.69 -2.92
N LEU A 312 -0.93 25.13 -4.03
CA LEU A 312 -0.87 25.83 -5.31
C LEU A 312 -2.28 26.15 -5.84
N ALA A 313 -3.25 25.25 -5.68
CA ALA A 313 -4.63 25.52 -6.06
C ALA A 313 -5.21 26.72 -5.31
N THR A 314 -4.94 26.83 -3.99
CA THR A 314 -5.37 27.99 -3.19
C THR A 314 -4.65 29.27 -3.61
N SER A 315 -3.32 29.24 -3.74
CA SER A 315 -2.52 30.42 -4.07
C SER A 315 -2.67 30.92 -5.52
N THR A 316 -3.15 30.07 -6.43
CA THR A 316 -3.46 30.43 -7.84
C THR A 316 -4.93 30.80 -8.07
N ASN A 317 -5.74 30.94 -7.02
CA ASN A 317 -7.19 31.17 -7.08
C ASN A 317 -8.00 30.07 -7.80
N ALA A 318 -7.41 28.89 -8.05
CA ALA A 318 -8.13 27.73 -8.55
C ALA A 318 -9.03 27.09 -7.47
N GLY A 319 -8.76 27.38 -6.20
CA GLY A 319 -9.62 27.04 -5.06
C GLY A 319 -9.86 25.54 -4.89
N PHE A 320 -11.05 25.19 -4.42
CA PHE A 320 -11.44 23.80 -4.14
C PHE A 320 -11.39 22.90 -5.38
N LEU A 321 -11.88 23.40 -6.53
CA LEU A 321 -11.87 22.65 -7.80
C LEU A 321 -10.43 22.36 -8.25
N GLY A 322 -9.55 23.35 -8.15
CA GLY A 322 -8.12 23.16 -8.38
C GLY A 322 -7.50 22.14 -7.44
N GLY A 323 -7.92 22.11 -6.17
CA GLY A 323 -7.44 21.13 -5.18
C GLY A 323 -7.82 19.70 -5.52
N ILE A 324 -9.05 19.46 -5.99
CA ILE A 324 -9.48 18.13 -6.44
C ILE A 324 -8.60 17.67 -7.61
N ILE A 325 -8.44 18.53 -8.63
CA ILE A 325 -7.62 18.23 -9.81
C ILE A 325 -6.16 17.97 -9.39
N ALA A 326 -5.60 18.81 -8.53
CA ALA A 326 -4.26 18.65 -8.00
C ALA A 326 -4.07 17.33 -7.26
N GLY A 327 -5.04 16.91 -6.45
CA GLY A 327 -5.01 15.65 -5.71
C GLY A 327 -4.98 14.43 -6.63
N PHE A 328 -5.78 14.43 -7.70
CA PHE A 328 -5.74 13.34 -8.69
C PHE A 328 -4.43 13.33 -9.49
N ILE A 329 -3.95 14.49 -9.95
CA ILE A 329 -2.67 14.61 -10.64
C ILE A 329 -1.54 14.08 -9.75
N ALA A 330 -1.44 14.58 -8.52
CA ALA A 330 -0.42 14.17 -7.56
C ALA A 330 -0.47 12.67 -7.26
N GLY A 331 -1.67 12.12 -7.01
CA GLY A 331 -1.85 10.70 -6.73
C GLY A 331 -1.41 9.81 -7.89
N TYR A 332 -1.85 10.10 -9.11
CA TYR A 332 -1.48 9.28 -10.27
C TYR A 332 -0.01 9.44 -10.67
N VAL A 333 0.56 10.65 -10.56
CA VAL A 333 1.99 10.87 -10.79
C VAL A 333 2.84 10.12 -9.76
N ALA A 334 2.50 10.22 -8.46
CA ALA A 334 3.19 9.51 -7.40
C ALA A 334 3.10 7.99 -7.59
N LYS A 335 1.90 7.47 -7.92
CA LYS A 335 1.69 6.05 -8.24
C LYS A 335 2.49 5.60 -9.46
N PHE A 336 2.55 6.42 -10.50
CA PHE A 336 3.32 6.13 -11.70
C PHE A 336 4.82 6.02 -11.41
N ILE A 337 5.39 7.00 -10.68
CA ILE A 337 6.79 6.95 -10.26
C ILE A 337 7.03 5.74 -9.36
N SER A 338 6.13 5.47 -8.41
CA SER A 338 6.24 4.33 -7.51
C SER A 338 6.25 2.99 -8.25
N THR A 339 5.45 2.82 -9.30
CA THR A 339 5.30 1.53 -9.99
C THR A 339 6.28 1.34 -11.16
N ARG A 340 6.68 2.42 -11.85
CA ARG A 340 7.48 2.33 -13.09
C ARG A 340 8.96 2.61 -12.88
N LEU A 341 9.33 3.35 -11.84
CA LEU A 341 10.73 3.66 -11.56
C LEU A 341 11.39 2.50 -10.79
N LYS A 342 12.10 1.63 -11.49
CA LYS A 342 12.87 0.55 -10.85
C LYS A 342 14.25 1.07 -10.46
N LEU A 343 14.62 0.92 -9.20
CA LEU A 343 15.93 1.30 -8.68
C LEU A 343 16.68 0.07 -8.19
N PRO A 344 18.02 0.10 -8.18
CA PRO A 344 18.81 -0.95 -7.53
C PRO A 344 18.48 -1.00 -6.03
N GLN A 345 18.64 -2.18 -5.42
CA GLN A 345 18.23 -2.47 -4.04
C GLN A 345 18.81 -1.49 -3.00
N SER A 346 20.01 -0.94 -3.23
CA SER A 346 20.64 0.06 -2.38
C SER A 346 19.92 1.43 -2.37
N MET A 347 19.09 1.72 -3.38
CA MET A 347 18.39 3.00 -3.56
C MET A 347 16.87 2.88 -3.41
N GLU A 348 16.31 1.69 -3.17
CA GLU A 348 14.87 1.51 -2.99
C GLU A 348 14.30 2.35 -1.83
N ALA A 349 15.04 2.48 -0.73
CA ALA A 349 14.64 3.31 0.41
C ALA A 349 14.60 4.81 0.05
N LEU A 350 15.41 5.26 -0.90
CA LEU A 350 15.44 6.66 -1.35
C LEU A 350 14.18 7.03 -2.13
N LYS A 351 13.49 6.05 -2.70
CA LYS A 351 12.36 6.24 -3.59
C LYS A 351 11.16 6.94 -2.92
N PRO A 352 10.59 6.43 -1.83
CA PRO A 352 9.48 7.12 -1.14
C PRO A 352 9.95 8.32 -0.31
N ILE A 353 11.23 8.38 0.09
CA ILE A 353 11.75 9.44 0.97
C ILE A 353 12.12 10.71 0.20
N LEU A 354 12.77 10.57 -0.95
CA LEU A 354 13.33 11.70 -1.71
C LEU A 354 12.76 11.78 -3.12
N ILE A 355 12.78 10.68 -3.86
CA ILE A 355 12.53 10.71 -5.32
C ILE A 355 11.07 11.02 -5.61
N ILE A 356 10.12 10.29 -4.98
CA ILE A 356 8.69 10.53 -5.21
C ILE A 356 8.30 11.92 -4.67
N PRO A 357 8.63 12.31 -3.42
CA PRO A 357 8.29 13.64 -2.93
C PRO A 357 8.85 14.77 -3.81
N LEU A 358 10.07 14.65 -4.34
CA LEU A 358 10.65 15.67 -5.20
C LEU A 358 10.00 15.69 -6.59
N LEU A 359 10.04 14.56 -7.31
CA LEU A 359 9.62 14.50 -8.70
C LEU A 359 8.10 14.64 -8.85
N ALA A 360 7.32 13.97 -7.99
CA ALA A 360 5.87 14.08 -8.07
C ALA A 360 5.40 15.50 -7.73
N SER A 361 6.03 16.17 -6.77
CA SER A 361 5.67 17.55 -6.41
C SER A 361 6.09 18.52 -7.50
N LEU A 362 7.26 18.32 -8.12
CA LEU A 362 7.71 19.14 -9.25
C LEU A 362 6.75 19.00 -10.44
N ILE A 363 6.43 17.77 -10.85
CA ILE A 363 5.51 17.52 -11.97
C ILE A 363 4.12 18.10 -11.66
N THR A 364 3.57 17.79 -10.48
CA THR A 364 2.26 18.31 -10.07
C THR A 364 2.25 19.83 -10.02
N GLY A 365 3.28 20.44 -9.43
CA GLY A 365 3.40 21.88 -9.31
C GLY A 365 3.53 22.58 -10.66
N LEU A 366 4.35 22.05 -11.58
CA LEU A 366 4.48 22.58 -12.93
C LEU A 366 3.17 22.47 -13.72
N LEU A 367 2.47 21.34 -13.61
CA LEU A 367 1.14 21.18 -14.23
C LEU A 367 0.13 22.18 -13.64
N MET A 368 0.13 22.36 -12.32
CA MET A 368 -0.75 23.34 -11.67
C MET A 368 -0.44 24.78 -12.10
N ILE A 369 0.83 25.16 -12.22
CA ILE A 369 1.21 26.54 -12.57
C ILE A 369 0.96 26.82 -14.06
N TYR A 370 1.35 25.93 -14.95
CA TYR A 370 1.37 26.21 -16.39
C TYR A 370 0.14 25.73 -17.14
N VAL A 371 -0.54 24.69 -16.66
CA VAL A 371 -1.60 24.02 -17.43
C VAL A 371 -2.96 24.19 -16.75
N VAL A 372 -3.06 23.93 -15.44
CA VAL A 372 -4.36 23.79 -14.75
C VAL A 372 -4.80 25.09 -14.07
N GLY A 373 -3.89 25.79 -13.39
CA GLY A 373 -4.22 26.89 -12.48
C GLY A 373 -4.99 28.01 -13.16
N LYS A 374 -4.48 28.54 -14.28
CA LYS A 374 -5.13 29.65 -15.00
C LYS A 374 -6.52 29.27 -15.55
N PRO A 375 -6.71 28.16 -16.29
CA PRO A 375 -8.05 27.78 -16.75
C PRO A 375 -9.04 27.56 -15.61
N VAL A 376 -8.63 26.89 -14.53
CA VAL A 376 -9.52 26.60 -13.40
C VAL A 376 -9.85 27.86 -12.61
N ALA A 377 -8.88 28.76 -12.41
CA ALA A 377 -9.15 30.07 -11.80
C ALA A 377 -10.14 30.89 -12.63
N ALA A 378 -10.03 30.90 -13.96
CA ALA A 378 -10.99 31.57 -14.83
C ALA A 378 -12.41 30.98 -14.72
N ILE A 379 -12.53 29.65 -14.58
CA ILE A 379 -13.81 28.98 -14.32
C ILE A 379 -14.37 29.40 -12.96
N MET A 380 -13.53 29.44 -11.92
CA MET A 380 -13.92 29.85 -10.58
C MET A 380 -14.37 31.32 -10.53
N GLU A 381 -13.66 32.20 -11.21
CA GLU A 381 -14.00 33.62 -11.32
C GLU A 381 -15.30 33.82 -12.08
N TRP A 382 -15.48 33.14 -13.22
CA TRP A 382 -16.74 33.13 -13.97
C TRP A 382 -17.91 32.66 -13.12
N LEU A 383 -17.74 31.54 -12.38
CA LEU A 383 -18.78 30.99 -11.52
C LEU A 383 -19.12 31.95 -10.36
N THR A 384 -18.11 32.58 -9.77
CA THR A 384 -18.29 33.58 -8.70
C THR A 384 -19.04 34.80 -9.21
N HIS A 385 -18.67 35.32 -10.38
CA HIS A 385 -19.34 36.45 -11.00
C HIS A 385 -20.78 36.11 -11.43
N TRP A 386 -20.99 34.91 -11.97
CA TRP A 386 -22.32 34.42 -12.32
C TRP A 386 -23.24 34.33 -11.10
N LEU A 387 -22.77 33.71 -10.02
CA LEU A 387 -23.51 33.61 -8.75
C LEU A 387 -23.74 35.00 -8.12
N GLY A 388 -22.74 35.88 -8.15
CA GLY A 388 -22.83 37.24 -7.61
C GLY A 388 -23.82 38.13 -8.35
N ASN A 389 -24.03 37.88 -9.65
CA ASN A 389 -24.98 38.60 -10.48
C ASN A 389 -26.38 37.95 -10.56
N MET A 390 -26.61 36.83 -9.85
CA MET A 390 -27.96 36.30 -9.71
C MET A 390 -28.80 37.27 -8.85
N GLY A 391 -29.73 37.99 -9.49
CA GLY A 391 -30.68 38.87 -8.80
C GLY A 391 -31.58 38.13 -7.81
N THR A 392 -32.29 38.90 -6.97
CA THR A 392 -33.11 38.40 -5.84
C THR A 392 -34.09 37.29 -6.20
N ALA A 393 -34.70 37.31 -7.39
CA ALA A 393 -35.61 36.27 -7.85
C ALA A 393 -34.93 34.89 -8.04
N ASN A 394 -33.70 34.88 -8.54
CA ASN A 394 -32.90 33.67 -8.74
C ASN A 394 -32.23 33.21 -7.43
N ALA A 395 -31.93 34.14 -6.52
CA ALA A 395 -31.42 33.82 -5.18
C ALA A 395 -32.45 33.08 -4.32
N VAL A 396 -33.75 33.40 -4.45
CA VAL A 396 -34.83 32.64 -3.79
C VAL A 396 -34.93 31.22 -4.33
N LEU A 397 -34.85 31.05 -5.65
CA LEU A 397 -34.88 29.72 -6.27
C LEU A 397 -33.64 28.88 -5.88
N LEU A 398 -32.46 29.49 -5.91
CA LEU A 398 -31.21 28.86 -5.50
C LEU A 398 -31.21 28.51 -4.01
N GLY A 399 -31.72 29.40 -3.16
CA GLY A 399 -31.90 29.16 -1.72
C GLY A 399 -32.89 28.03 -1.44
N ALA A 400 -33.98 27.94 -2.21
CA ALA A 400 -34.94 26.85 -2.12
C ALA A 400 -34.34 25.50 -2.55
N VAL A 401 -33.52 25.48 -3.61
CA VAL A 401 -32.81 24.28 -4.06
C VAL A 401 -31.74 23.85 -3.05
N LEU A 402 -30.92 24.79 -2.56
CA LEU A 402 -29.88 24.51 -1.56
C LEU A 402 -30.48 24.06 -0.23
N GLY A 403 -31.53 24.75 0.24
CA GLY A 403 -32.29 24.35 1.43
C GLY A 403 -32.95 22.99 1.25
N GLY A 404 -33.53 22.72 0.08
CA GLY A 404 -34.08 21.41 -0.27
C GLY A 404 -33.02 20.30 -0.24
N MET A 405 -31.85 20.53 -0.85
CA MET A 405 -30.74 19.58 -0.83
C MET A 405 -30.24 19.32 0.60
N MET A 406 -30.07 20.36 1.43
CA MET A 406 -29.70 20.22 2.83
C MET A 406 -30.75 19.47 3.65
N CYS A 407 -32.05 19.72 3.44
CA CYS A 407 -33.13 18.99 4.12
C CYS A 407 -33.20 17.51 3.68
N THR A 408 -32.90 17.20 2.42
CA THR A 408 -32.84 15.82 1.93
C THR A 408 -31.55 15.10 2.34
N ASP A 409 -30.43 15.82 2.48
CA ASP A 409 -29.12 15.30 2.90
C ASP A 409 -29.04 15.10 4.43
N MET A 410 -29.73 15.94 5.21
CA MET A 410 -30.08 15.68 6.60
C MET A 410 -31.25 14.68 6.76
N GLY A 411 -31.56 13.93 5.69
CA GLY A 411 -32.73 13.08 5.59
C GLY A 411 -32.82 12.03 6.69
N ALA A 412 -33.90 12.13 7.47
CA ALA A 412 -34.79 11.04 7.83
C ALA A 412 -34.13 9.65 7.92
N ARG A 413 -33.26 9.47 8.91
CA ARG A 413 -32.92 8.21 9.58
C ARG A 413 -32.21 8.49 10.89
#